data_AF-A0A970Y280-F1
#
_entry.id   AF-A0A970Y280-F1
#
_cell.length_a   1.000
_cell.length_b   1.000
_cell.length_c   1.000
_cell.angle_alpha   90.00
_cell.angle_beta   90.00
_cell.angle_gamma   90.00
#
_symmetry.space_group_name_H-M   'P 1'
#
loop_
_entity.id
_entity.type
_entity.pdbx_description
1 polymer ?
#
loop_
_entity_poly.entity_id
_entity_poly.type
_entity_poly.pdbx_seq_one_letter_code
_entity_poly.pdbx_strand_id
1 'polypeptide(L)'
;IIRHGAKLLFAYSAATVPKITVILRKSYGGAYLAMCGKDLGADRVYAWPTAEIAVMGAEGAAEIVFRKEIDDAENKEARRKELIEEYREAFSNPYVAAGRRLVDCVIEPSMTRQHIVQALEYLNTKRALRPAKKHGLIPL
;
A
#
# COMPACT_ATOMS: atom_id res chain seq x y z
N ILE A 1 9.04 -8.63 16.92
CA ILE A 1 8.11 -8.05 15.91
C ILE A 1 7.66 -9.05 14.83
N ILE A 2 8.56 -9.86 14.24
CA ILE A 2 8.27 -10.76 13.10
C ILE A 2 6.98 -11.59 13.29
N ARG A 3 6.94 -12.45 14.32
CA ARG A 3 5.75 -13.30 14.62
C ARG A 3 4.49 -12.50 14.98
N HIS A 4 4.64 -11.29 15.50
CA HIS A 4 3.50 -10.44 15.87
C HIS A 4 2.93 -9.72 14.65
N GLY A 5 3.77 -9.13 13.79
CA GLY A 5 3.33 -8.47 12.56
C GLY A 5 2.65 -9.43 11.60
N ALA A 6 3.13 -10.68 11.54
CA ALA A 6 2.52 -11.73 10.73
C ALA A 6 1.06 -12.05 11.14
N LYS A 7 0.65 -11.77 12.38
CA LYS A 7 -0.74 -11.94 12.83
C LYS A 7 -1.70 -11.04 12.06
N LEU A 8 -1.30 -9.80 11.74
CA LEU A 8 -2.15 -8.85 11.00
C LEU A 8 -2.33 -9.29 9.54
N LEU A 9 -1.24 -9.71 8.89
CA LEU A 9 -1.26 -10.30 7.55
C LEU A 9 -2.15 -11.55 7.50
N PHE A 10 -2.01 -12.43 8.50
CA PHE A 10 -2.84 -13.62 8.62
C PHE A 10 -4.32 -13.27 8.77
N ALA A 11 -4.66 -12.33 9.66
CA ALA A 11 -6.03 -11.93 9.94
C ALA A 11 -6.73 -11.40 8.68
N TYR A 12 -6.11 -10.47 7.95
CA TYR A 12 -6.68 -9.95 6.70
C TYR A 12 -6.78 -11.01 5.60
N SER A 13 -5.75 -11.86 5.46
CA SER A 13 -5.74 -12.96 4.47
C SER A 13 -6.79 -14.03 4.75
N ALA A 14 -7.14 -14.23 6.03
CA ALA A 14 -8.14 -15.21 6.44
C ALA A 14 -9.57 -14.66 6.37
N ALA A 15 -9.75 -13.34 6.50
CA ALA A 15 -11.05 -12.69 6.50
C ALA A 15 -11.76 -12.77 5.12
N THR A 16 -13.03 -13.17 5.16
CA THR A 16 -13.91 -13.30 3.98
C THR A 16 -15.00 -12.24 3.90
N VAL A 17 -15.15 -11.41 4.92
CA VAL A 17 -16.04 -10.24 4.94
C VAL A 17 -15.64 -9.21 3.86
N PRO A 18 -16.52 -8.26 3.52
CA PRO A 18 -16.14 -7.08 2.74
C PRO A 18 -14.96 -6.34 3.38
N LYS A 19 -13.93 -6.06 2.57
CA LYS A 19 -12.70 -5.37 2.96
C LYS A 19 -12.48 -4.19 2.03
N ILE A 20 -12.50 -2.99 2.61
CA ILE A 20 -12.30 -1.73 1.90
C ILE A 20 -11.13 -1.01 2.55
N THR A 21 -10.16 -0.58 1.76
CA THR A 21 -8.97 0.13 2.23
C THR A 21 -8.96 1.52 1.63
N VAL A 22 -8.69 2.53 2.46
CA VAL A 22 -8.49 3.92 2.02
C VAL A 22 -7.11 4.36 2.45
N ILE A 23 -6.25 4.66 1.47
CA ILE A 23 -4.89 5.13 1.71
C ILE A 23 -4.91 6.66 1.74
N LEU A 24 -4.70 7.23 2.93
CA LEU A 24 -4.78 8.67 3.13
C LEU A 24 -3.46 9.38 2.79
N ARG A 25 -2.33 8.76 3.16
CA ARG A 25 -0.99 9.34 3.01
C ARG A 25 0.06 8.23 2.83
N LYS A 26 1.03 8.13 3.71
CA LYS A 26 2.16 7.19 3.61
C LYS A 26 1.71 5.75 3.78
N SER A 27 2.11 4.89 2.84
CA SER A 27 1.88 3.46 2.88
C SER A 27 3.07 2.74 2.24
N TYR A 28 3.99 2.26 3.07
CA TYR A 28 5.29 1.76 2.61
C TYR A 28 5.52 0.29 2.94
N GLY A 29 6.09 -0.44 1.97
CA GLY A 29 6.66 -1.76 2.14
C GLY A 29 5.73 -2.77 2.83
N GLY A 30 6.26 -3.47 3.84
CA GLY A 30 5.50 -4.47 4.59
C GLY A 30 4.30 -3.91 5.35
N ALA A 31 4.32 -2.63 5.73
CA ALA A 31 3.20 -1.98 6.41
C ALA A 31 2.02 -1.75 5.46
N TYR A 32 2.27 -1.41 4.18
CA TYR A 32 1.22 -1.35 3.15
C TYR A 32 0.47 -2.69 3.05
N LEU A 33 1.21 -3.80 3.00
CA LEU A 33 0.61 -5.15 2.98
C LEU A 33 -0.16 -5.45 4.26
N ALA A 34 0.41 -5.10 5.42
CA ALA A 34 -0.20 -5.32 6.72
C ALA A 34 -1.52 -4.55 6.89
N MET A 35 -1.70 -3.43 6.18
CA MET A 35 -2.92 -2.60 6.14
C MET A 35 -3.93 -3.05 5.07
N CYS A 36 -3.87 -4.30 4.62
CA CYS A 36 -4.80 -4.91 3.67
C CYS A 36 -4.83 -4.20 2.31
N GLY A 37 -3.73 -4.28 1.56
CA GLY A 37 -3.73 -3.99 0.12
C GLY A 37 -4.51 -5.03 -0.71
N LYS A 38 -4.54 -4.83 -2.03
CA LYS A 38 -5.21 -5.77 -2.97
C LYS A 38 -4.69 -7.20 -2.83
N ASP A 39 -3.38 -7.35 -2.58
CA ASP A 39 -2.70 -8.65 -2.41
C ASP A 39 -3.22 -9.46 -1.21
N LEU A 40 -3.79 -8.79 -0.21
CA LEU A 40 -4.36 -9.41 1.00
C LEU A 40 -5.88 -9.60 0.86
N GLY A 41 -6.40 -9.47 -0.36
CA GLY A 41 -7.79 -9.68 -0.71
C GLY A 41 -8.71 -8.52 -0.33
N ALA A 42 -8.22 -7.28 -0.28
CA ALA A 42 -9.09 -6.11 -0.23
C ALA A 42 -9.99 -6.09 -1.47
N ASP A 43 -11.29 -5.91 -1.28
CA ASP A 43 -12.25 -5.87 -2.38
C ASP A 43 -12.16 -4.56 -3.14
N ARG A 44 -12.02 -3.45 -2.39
CA ARG A 44 -11.82 -2.10 -2.93
C ARG A 44 -10.68 -1.40 -2.20
N VAL A 45 -9.79 -0.78 -2.96
CA VAL A 45 -8.71 0.06 -2.47
C VAL A 45 -8.82 1.44 -3.10
N TYR A 46 -9.01 2.45 -2.27
CA TYR A 46 -9.02 3.85 -2.67
C TYR A 46 -7.75 4.54 -2.17
N ALA A 47 -7.28 5.53 -2.91
CA ALA A 47 -6.20 6.41 -2.46
C ALA A 47 -6.62 7.87 -2.58
N TRP A 48 -6.17 8.69 -1.63
CA TRP A 48 -6.24 10.14 -1.80
C TRP A 48 -5.11 10.63 -2.71
N PRO A 49 -5.20 11.85 -3.29
CA PRO A 49 -4.11 12.44 -4.05
C PRO A 49 -2.83 12.62 -3.21
N THR A 50 -2.99 12.72 -1.89
CA THR A 50 -1.90 12.82 -0.90
C THR A 50 -1.26 11.48 -0.54
N ALA A 51 -1.71 10.36 -1.11
CA ALA A 51 -1.20 9.04 -0.78
C ALA A 51 0.19 8.81 -1.40
N GLU A 52 1.12 8.32 -0.58
CA GLU A 52 2.46 7.96 -1.00
C GLU A 52 2.58 6.43 -0.85
N ILE A 53 2.53 5.70 -1.98
CA ILE A 53 2.58 4.24 -1.99
C ILE A 53 3.90 3.79 -2.61
N ALA A 54 4.78 3.20 -1.80
CA ALA A 54 6.14 2.85 -2.23
C ALA A 54 6.66 1.60 -1.52
N VAL A 55 7.72 1.00 -2.07
CA VAL A 55 8.40 -0.15 -1.43
C VAL A 55 9.08 0.26 -0.12
N MET A 56 9.65 1.46 -0.10
CA MET A 56 10.25 2.10 1.08
C MET A 56 10.19 3.63 0.92
N GLY A 57 10.60 4.38 1.94
CA GLY A 57 10.67 5.84 1.83
C GLY A 57 11.69 6.29 0.78
N ALA A 58 11.39 7.40 0.10
CA ALA A 58 12.21 7.91 -1.01
C ALA A 58 13.69 8.13 -0.63
N GLU A 59 13.96 8.59 0.59
CA GLU A 59 15.32 8.81 1.10
C GLU A 59 16.14 7.51 1.11
N GLY A 60 15.60 6.45 1.72
CA GLY A 60 16.27 5.15 1.76
C GLY A 60 16.34 4.48 0.39
N ALA A 61 15.33 4.69 -0.46
CA ALA A 61 15.35 4.16 -1.82
C ALA A 61 16.44 4.82 -2.66
N ALA A 62 16.56 6.14 -2.62
CA ALA A 62 17.54 6.88 -3.41
C ALA A 62 18.98 6.53 -3.02
N GLU A 63 19.26 6.36 -1.73
CA GLU A 63 20.58 5.94 -1.24
C GLU A 63 21.01 4.56 -1.71
N ILE A 64 20.06 3.65 -1.92
CA ILE A 64 20.35 2.29 -2.37
C ILE A 64 20.45 2.26 -3.90
N VAL A 65 19.48 2.85 -4.60
CA VAL A 65 19.37 2.79 -6.06
C VAL A 65 20.42 3.65 -6.74
N PHE A 66 20.62 4.88 -6.27
CA PHE A 66 21.52 5.86 -6.88
C PHE A 66 22.83 6.00 -6.12
N ARG A 67 23.22 4.99 -5.33
CA ARG A 67 24.41 5.04 -4.47
C ARG A 67 25.67 5.52 -5.21
N LYS A 68 25.96 4.92 -6.37
CA LYS A 68 27.13 5.26 -7.19
C LYS A 68 27.09 6.70 -7.68
N GLU A 69 25.94 7.13 -8.17
CA GLU A 69 25.75 8.47 -8.71
C GLU A 69 25.87 9.56 -7.63
N ILE A 70 25.38 9.28 -6.42
CA ILE A 70 25.59 10.14 -5.26
C ILE A 70 27.07 10.14 -4.85
N ASP A 71 27.73 8.99 -4.91
CA ASP A 71 29.13 8.85 -4.51
C ASP A 71 30.12 9.54 -5.45
N ASP A 72 29.81 9.57 -6.75
CA ASP A 72 30.62 10.18 -7.81
C ASP A 72 30.35 11.68 -7.99
N ALA A 73 29.33 12.24 -7.31
CA ALA A 73 28.96 13.65 -7.42
C ALA A 73 29.92 14.58 -6.63
N GLU A 74 30.25 15.72 -7.23
CA GLU A 74 31.05 16.78 -6.57
C GLU A 74 30.36 17.31 -5.30
N ASN A 75 29.04 17.47 -5.35
CA ASN A 75 28.21 17.83 -4.20
C ASN A 75 27.19 16.73 -3.90
N LYS A 76 27.62 15.77 -3.07
CA LYS A 76 26.81 14.60 -2.68
C LYS A 76 25.47 14.97 -2.06
N GLU A 77 25.44 16.00 -1.20
CA GLU A 77 24.19 16.40 -0.53
C GLU A 77 23.18 17.00 -1.50
N ALA A 78 23.64 17.85 -2.43
CA ALA A 78 22.78 18.44 -3.45
C ALA A 78 22.22 17.35 -4.37
N ARG A 79 23.08 16.46 -4.88
CA ARG A 79 22.66 15.37 -5.77
C ARG A 79 21.71 14.39 -5.07
N ARG A 80 21.98 14.06 -3.79
CA ARG A 80 21.09 13.23 -2.98
C ARG A 80 19.69 13.85 -2.85
N LYS A 81 19.58 15.14 -2.54
CA LYS A 81 18.28 15.83 -2.41
C LYS A 81 17.49 15.81 -3.72
N GLU A 82 18.18 16.07 -4.83
CA GLU A 82 17.57 16.05 -6.17
C GLU A 82 17.00 14.67 -6.50
N LEU A 83 17.79 13.60 -6.34
CA LEU A 83 17.38 12.23 -6.61
C LEU A 83 16.26 11.74 -5.70
N ILE A 84 16.21 12.24 -4.45
CA ILE A 84 15.11 11.94 -3.52
C ILE A 84 13.80 12.51 -4.04
N GLU A 85 13.80 13.77 -4.49
CA GLU A 85 12.57 14.36 -5.03
C GLU A 85 12.17 13.78 -6.37
N GLU A 86 13.14 13.49 -7.25
CA GLU A 86 12.87 12.77 -8.49
C GLU A 86 12.23 11.39 -8.21
N TYR A 87 12.77 10.64 -7.24
CA TYR A 87 12.18 9.36 -6.84
C TYR A 87 10.78 9.54 -6.22
N ARG A 88 10.58 10.59 -5.42
CA ARG A 88 9.28 10.86 -4.79
C ARG A 88 8.22 11.19 -5.85
N GLU A 89 8.54 12.06 -6.79
CA GLU A 89 7.64 12.44 -7.88
C GLU A 89 7.36 11.26 -8.81
N ALA A 90 8.39 10.50 -9.19
CA ALA A 90 8.25 9.39 -10.13
C ALA A 90 7.50 8.19 -9.53
N PHE A 91 7.78 7.83 -8.27
CA PHE A 91 7.33 6.55 -7.69
C PHE A 91 6.45 6.69 -6.45
N SER A 92 6.60 7.75 -5.65
CA SER A 92 5.91 7.88 -4.35
C SER A 92 4.59 8.65 -4.46
N ASN A 93 3.79 8.33 -5.48
CA ASN A 93 2.50 8.95 -5.76
C ASN A 93 1.42 7.85 -5.97
N PRO A 94 0.11 8.17 -5.85
CA PRO A 94 -0.92 7.15 -5.93
C PRO A 94 -1.18 6.67 -7.36
N TYR A 95 -0.76 7.43 -8.37
CA TYR A 95 -1.04 7.17 -9.78
C TYR A 95 -0.25 5.99 -10.32
N VAL A 96 0.99 5.79 -9.85
CA VAL A 96 1.78 4.59 -10.18
C VAL A 96 1.08 3.32 -9.68
N ALA A 97 0.57 3.36 -8.45
CA ALA A 97 -0.16 2.23 -7.86
C ALA A 97 -1.50 1.99 -8.58
N ALA A 98 -2.22 3.05 -8.98
CA ALA A 98 -3.44 2.96 -9.77
C ALA A 98 -3.19 2.36 -11.16
N GLY A 99 -2.13 2.80 -11.86
CA GLY A 99 -1.72 2.24 -13.16
C GLY A 99 -1.37 0.75 -13.10
N ARG A 100 -0.96 0.26 -11.92
CA ARG A 100 -0.69 -1.16 -11.63
C ARG A 100 -1.87 -1.92 -11.04
N ARG A 101 -3.06 -1.31 -10.93
CA ARG A 101 -4.27 -1.90 -10.33
C ARG A 101 -4.13 -2.32 -8.87
N LEU A 102 -3.17 -1.74 -8.15
CA LEU A 102 -3.05 -1.90 -6.70
C LEU A 102 -4.08 -1.03 -5.96
N VAL A 103 -4.48 0.07 -6.60
CA VAL A 103 -5.55 0.98 -6.18
C VAL A 103 -6.63 0.98 -7.26
N ASP A 104 -7.90 0.84 -6.86
CA ASP A 104 -9.04 0.85 -7.78
C ASP A 104 -9.35 2.27 -8.29
N CYS A 105 -9.20 3.29 -7.43
CA CYS A 105 -9.44 4.69 -7.79
C CYS A 105 -8.69 5.67 -6.88
N VAL A 106 -8.19 6.76 -7.46
CA VAL A 106 -7.73 7.94 -6.72
C VAL A 106 -8.92 8.90 -6.59
N ILE A 107 -9.32 9.20 -5.36
CA ILE A 107 -10.56 9.92 -5.04
C ILE A 107 -10.27 11.19 -4.26
N GLU A 108 -11.10 12.22 -4.43
CA GLU A 108 -11.04 13.40 -3.55
C GLU A 108 -11.36 13.01 -2.08
N PRO A 109 -10.66 13.59 -1.09
CA PRO A 109 -10.89 13.28 0.32
C PRO A 109 -12.34 13.40 0.78
N SER A 110 -13.06 14.42 0.29
CA SER A 110 -14.48 14.67 0.56
C SER A 110 -15.41 13.55 0.07
N MET A 111 -15.02 12.84 -1.00
CA MET A 111 -15.81 11.78 -1.64
C MET A 111 -15.68 10.42 -0.95
N THR A 112 -14.79 10.30 0.03
CA THR A 112 -14.48 9.03 0.73
C THR A 112 -15.74 8.34 1.25
N ARG A 113 -16.64 9.08 1.92
CA ARG A 113 -17.89 8.50 2.45
C ARG A 113 -18.74 7.87 1.35
N GLN A 114 -18.92 8.59 0.23
CA GLN A 114 -19.75 8.11 -0.88
C GLN A 114 -19.19 6.82 -1.47
N HIS A 115 -17.88 6.78 -1.72
CA HIS A 115 -17.23 5.58 -2.25
C HIS A 115 -17.33 4.37 -1.31
N ILE A 116 -17.16 4.58 0.00
CA ILE A 116 -17.31 3.51 0.99
C ILE A 116 -18.74 2.96 1.02
N VAL A 117 -19.75 3.83 1.04
CA VAL A 117 -21.15 3.42 1.06
C VAL A 117 -21.47 2.57 -0.18
N GLN A 118 -21.13 3.07 -1.37
CA GLN A 118 -21.34 2.34 -2.61
C GLN A 118 -20.61 0.99 -2.63
N ALA A 119 -19.35 0.95 -2.19
CA ALA A 119 -18.59 -0.28 -2.12
C ALA A 119 -19.25 -1.31 -1.18
N LEU A 120 -19.73 -0.89 -0.01
CA LEU A 120 -20.43 -1.78 0.93
C LEU A 120 -21.76 -2.28 0.35
N GLU A 121 -22.52 -1.44 -0.35
CA GLU A 121 -23.75 -1.86 -1.04
C GLU A 121 -23.46 -2.96 -2.07
N TYR A 122 -22.42 -2.81 -2.89
CA TYR A 122 -22.03 -3.83 -3.85
C TYR A 122 -21.48 -5.12 -3.20
N LEU A 123 -20.83 -4.99 -2.04
CA LEU A 123 -20.18 -6.11 -1.37
C LEU A 123 -21.07 -6.82 -0.35
N ASN A 124 -22.30 -6.36 -0.10
CA ASN A 124 -23.21 -6.95 0.88
C ASN A 124 -23.54 -8.43 0.58
N THR A 125 -23.50 -8.83 -0.69
CA THR A 125 -23.74 -10.20 -1.16
C THR A 125 -22.47 -11.01 -1.33
N LYS A 126 -21.30 -10.47 -0.97
CA LYS A 126 -20.02 -11.17 -1.09
C LYS A 126 -20.08 -12.55 -0.41
N ARG A 127 -19.62 -13.57 -1.14
CA ARG A 127 -19.39 -14.93 -0.64
C ARG A 127 -18.02 -15.38 -1.12
N ALA A 128 -17.13 -15.70 -0.19
CA ALA A 128 -15.78 -16.16 -0.49
C ALA A 128 -15.51 -17.49 0.22
N LEU A 129 -15.24 -18.54 -0.55
CA LEU A 129 -14.86 -19.85 -0.02
C LEU A 129 -13.38 -19.88 0.34
N ARG A 130 -13.02 -20.75 1.28
CA ARG A 130 -11.63 -21.02 1.68
C ARG A 130 -11.37 -22.52 1.59
N PRO A 131 -10.11 -22.95 1.41
CA PRO A 131 -9.76 -24.37 1.42
C PRO A 131 -10.21 -25.05 2.71
N ALA A 132 -10.81 -26.24 2.58
CA ALA A 132 -11.28 -27.04 3.71
C ALA A 132 -10.11 -27.38 4.66
N LYS A 133 -10.30 -27.13 5.95
CA LYS A 133 -9.33 -27.40 7.01
C LYS A 133 -10.04 -27.42 8.36
N LYS A 134 -9.44 -28.08 9.38
CA LYS A 134 -9.95 -28.01 10.76
C LYS A 134 -9.89 -26.58 11.29
N HIS A 135 -8.75 -25.92 11.14
CA HIS A 135 -8.51 -24.51 11.48
C HIS A 135 -7.24 -24.01 10.77
N GLY A 136 -6.96 -22.71 10.86
CA GLY A 136 -5.68 -22.13 10.42
C GLY A 136 -4.57 -22.30 11.46
N LEU A 137 -3.32 -22.01 11.06
CA LEU A 137 -2.14 -21.97 11.92
C LEU A 137 -1.64 -20.52 11.97
N ILE A 138 -2.30 -19.70 12.79
CA ILE A 138 -1.87 -18.31 13.00
C ILE A 138 -0.54 -18.31 13.77
N PRO A 139 0.40 -17.41 13.45
CA PRO A 139 1.58 -17.19 14.29
C PRO A 139 1.18 -16.81 15.72
N LEU A 140 1.90 -17.31 16.73
CA LEU A 140 1.65 -17.03 18.15
C LEU A 140 2.78 -16.24 18.82
#